data_AF-A0A4V3JXX6-F1
#
_entry.id   AF-A0A4V3JXX6-F1
#
_cell.length_a   1.000
_cell.length_b   1.000
_cell.length_c   1.000
_cell.angle_alpha   90.00
_cell.angle_beta   90.00
_cell.angle_gamma   90.00
#
_symmetry.space_group_name_H-M   'P 1'
#
loop_
_entity.id
_entity.type
_entity.pdbx_description
1 polymer ?
#
loop_
_entity_poly.entity_id
_entity_poly.type
_entity_poly.pdbx_seq_one_letter_code
_entity_poly.pdbx_strand_id
1 'polypeptide(L)'
;MIRSRVFFAIGIIFLSVSLLVYLLVDFRDKEDKAYSYFTEQRYEKVLELYRGQSFVDSEVVLSLLSQSVSHLEKKANDRKTGEETLRFLETFPEIQKEIWNTERGDYVHLKDPYLPLLRKHGLAYKQSIVTKLSSFSKPIPKNKAAYFLLLLIVEDPRGMEDSFSSALANILKYPLDTFGEIEGNFLLETLHYLSSSANSSFYDHLFSIQGTNVNLRSGPGKENKEVGKISSPEQTFCFEKDNAEETLAGRSGHWTWCYFPVIGRSAWIFSGFLQKSEPDSKLLETFSSRWKSSESETKIDFEAWTGESIPPTFFGKYISRERVVRSGVPGFPIPSSSDNRYERICKKLTGEINYFDFSFERSNSKKTPTPLMEIYLDYAGSAHLAYRIDTDLESILVNRNRYILEADRGKENFTLKIGSKQGDKLTGSLWKRNANLLSSLSSESLDPQTLQSGKYSWQICLPLALSPNRERALLFEIRTGTH
;
A
#
# COMPACT_ATOMS: atom_id res chain seq x y z
N MET A 1 -34.33 -37.65 -46.78
CA MET A 1 -34.21 -37.92 -45.32
C MET A 1 -32.77 -37.96 -44.79
N ILE A 2 -31.80 -38.54 -45.50
CA ILE A 2 -30.41 -38.71 -45.00
C ILE A 2 -29.68 -37.37 -44.75
N ARG A 3 -29.80 -36.39 -45.66
CA ARG A 3 -29.15 -35.06 -45.50
C ARG A 3 -29.60 -34.30 -44.25
N SER A 4 -30.89 -34.34 -43.90
CA SER A 4 -31.44 -33.67 -42.70
C SER A 4 -30.92 -34.28 -41.39
N ARG A 5 -30.72 -35.60 -41.33
CA ARG A 5 -30.17 -36.28 -40.15
C ARG A 5 -28.69 -35.97 -39.93
N VAL A 6 -27.93 -35.79 -41.02
CA VAL A 6 -26.51 -35.38 -40.95
C VAL A 6 -26.38 -33.95 -40.45
N PHE A 7 -27.19 -33.00 -40.95
CA PHE A 7 -27.19 -31.63 -40.44
C PHE A 7 -27.63 -31.54 -38.97
N PHE A 8 -28.60 -32.36 -38.54
CA PHE A 8 -29.01 -32.42 -37.13
C PHE A 8 -27.91 -32.99 -36.22
N ALA A 9 -27.22 -34.05 -36.66
CA ALA A 9 -26.08 -34.61 -35.92
C ALA A 9 -24.91 -33.62 -35.82
N ILE A 10 -24.56 -32.93 -36.91
CA ILE A 10 -23.52 -31.89 -36.91
C ILE A 10 -23.93 -30.73 -35.99
N GLY A 11 -25.20 -30.31 -36.02
CA GLY A 11 -25.72 -29.28 -35.13
C GLY A 11 -25.59 -29.65 -33.65
N ILE A 12 -25.92 -30.90 -33.29
CA ILE A 12 -25.77 -31.39 -31.91
C ILE A 12 -24.30 -31.44 -31.49
N ILE A 13 -23.40 -31.92 -32.35
CA ILE A 13 -21.96 -31.97 -32.07
C ILE A 13 -21.42 -30.55 -31.86
N PHE A 14 -21.78 -29.61 -32.73
CA PHE A 14 -21.36 -28.22 -32.59
C PHE A 14 -21.88 -27.61 -31.28
N LEU A 15 -23.17 -27.82 -30.96
CA LEU A 15 -23.76 -27.29 -29.74
C LEU A 15 -23.12 -27.89 -28.47
N SER A 16 -22.81 -29.18 -28.48
CA SER A 16 -22.13 -29.85 -27.36
C SER A 16 -20.68 -29.40 -27.21
N VAL A 17 -19.94 -29.19 -28.29
CA VAL A 17 -18.60 -28.59 -28.24
C VAL A 17 -18.66 -27.14 -27.73
N SER A 18 -19.59 -26.32 -28.22
CA SER A 18 -19.78 -24.95 -27.75
C SER A 18 -20.17 -24.90 -26.27
N LEU A 19 -21.02 -25.80 -25.81
CA LEU A 19 -21.39 -25.92 -24.39
C LEU A 19 -20.19 -26.35 -23.55
N LEU A 20 -19.37 -27.29 -24.03
CA LEU A 20 -18.17 -27.75 -23.33
C LEU A 20 -17.12 -26.63 -23.23
N VAL A 21 -16.92 -25.84 -24.30
CA VAL A 21 -16.09 -24.64 -24.28
C VAL A 21 -16.67 -23.60 -23.31
N TYR A 22 -17.97 -23.36 -23.35
CA TYR A 22 -18.62 -22.40 -22.44
C TYR A 22 -18.49 -22.80 -20.97
N LEU A 23 -18.53 -24.10 -20.66
CA LEU A 23 -18.34 -24.61 -19.30
C LEU A 23 -16.88 -24.62 -18.84
N LEU A 24 -15.92 -24.69 -19.77
CA LEU A 24 -14.48 -24.72 -19.47
C LEU A 24 -13.81 -23.34 -19.53
N VAL A 25 -14.41 -22.38 -20.24
CA VAL A 25 -13.92 -21.01 -20.30
C VAL A 25 -14.40 -20.28 -19.06
N ASP A 26 -13.46 -19.99 -18.18
CA ASP A 26 -13.70 -19.08 -17.07
C ASP A 26 -13.87 -17.65 -17.63
N PHE A 27 -15.09 -17.12 -17.57
CA PHE A 27 -15.43 -15.78 -18.06
C PHE A 27 -15.13 -14.66 -17.06
N ARG A 28 -14.61 -14.99 -15.87
CA ARG A 28 -14.22 -13.97 -14.88
C ARG A 28 -13.13 -13.06 -15.44
N ASP A 29 -13.13 -11.82 -14.95
CA ASP A 29 -12.06 -10.88 -15.24
C ASP A 29 -10.71 -11.42 -14.75
N LYS A 30 -9.62 -10.96 -15.38
CA LYS A 30 -8.28 -11.44 -15.04
C LYS A 30 -7.93 -11.21 -13.56
N GLU A 31 -8.38 -10.09 -13.00
CA GLU A 31 -8.16 -9.74 -11.60
C GLU A 31 -8.86 -10.73 -10.65
N ASP A 32 -10.13 -11.06 -10.91
CA ASP A 32 -10.88 -12.06 -10.13
C ASP A 32 -10.23 -13.45 -10.20
N LYS A 33 -9.72 -13.83 -11.37
CA LYS A 33 -8.95 -15.08 -11.54
C LYS A 33 -7.67 -15.07 -10.74
N ALA A 34 -6.94 -13.95 -10.74
CA ALA A 34 -5.73 -13.79 -9.97
C ALA A 34 -6.00 -13.95 -8.47
N TYR A 35 -7.06 -13.31 -7.97
CA TYR A 35 -7.49 -13.43 -6.59
C TYR A 35 -7.89 -14.87 -6.22
N SER A 36 -8.63 -15.56 -7.10
CA SER A 36 -9.01 -16.98 -6.94
C SER A 36 -7.76 -17.86 -6.83
N TYR A 37 -6.84 -17.76 -7.78
CA TYR A 37 -5.60 -18.55 -7.76
C TYR A 37 -4.72 -18.24 -6.56
N PHE A 38 -4.64 -16.99 -6.14
CA PHE A 38 -3.91 -16.61 -4.95
C PHE A 38 -4.50 -17.26 -3.69
N THR A 39 -5.83 -17.20 -3.53
CA THR A 39 -6.54 -17.81 -2.40
C THR A 39 -6.39 -19.35 -2.39
N GLU A 40 -6.35 -19.97 -3.58
CA GLU A 40 -6.06 -21.40 -3.77
C GLU A 40 -4.57 -21.76 -3.60
N GLN A 41 -3.70 -20.80 -3.24
CA GLN A 41 -2.24 -20.95 -3.11
C GLN A 41 -1.51 -21.38 -4.39
N ARG A 42 -2.11 -21.09 -5.55
CA ARG A 42 -1.59 -21.35 -6.89
C ARG A 42 -0.86 -20.13 -7.43
N TYR A 43 0.16 -19.69 -6.69
CA TYR A 43 0.94 -18.46 -6.96
C TYR A 43 1.58 -18.46 -8.35
N GLU A 44 1.96 -19.63 -8.86
CA GLU A 44 2.50 -19.83 -10.21
C GLU A 44 1.48 -19.38 -11.27
N LYS A 45 0.20 -19.71 -11.05
CA LYS A 45 -0.90 -19.32 -11.97
C LYS A 45 -1.18 -17.83 -11.93
N VAL A 46 -0.96 -17.17 -10.79
CA VAL A 46 -1.08 -15.71 -10.68
C VAL A 46 -0.05 -15.03 -11.58
N LEU A 47 1.23 -15.46 -11.54
CA LEU A 47 2.27 -14.92 -12.42
C LEU A 47 2.00 -15.25 -13.90
N GLU A 48 1.55 -16.47 -14.22
CA GLU A 48 1.22 -16.87 -15.59
C GLU A 48 0.10 -16.04 -16.23
N LEU A 49 -0.90 -15.60 -15.46
CA LEU A 49 -1.99 -14.75 -15.96
C LEU A 49 -1.51 -13.41 -16.56
N TYR A 50 -0.39 -12.90 -16.06
CA TYR A 50 0.18 -11.59 -16.42
C TYR A 50 1.53 -11.71 -17.15
N ARG A 51 1.94 -12.93 -17.53
CA ARG A 51 3.20 -13.17 -18.25
C ARG A 51 3.26 -12.34 -19.53
N GLY A 52 4.38 -11.66 -19.74
CA GLY A 52 4.66 -10.87 -20.95
C GLY A 52 3.84 -9.58 -21.07
N GLN A 53 3.10 -9.17 -20.03
CA GLN A 53 2.50 -7.85 -20.00
C GLN A 53 3.56 -6.80 -19.64
N SER A 54 3.64 -5.75 -20.46
CA SER A 54 4.55 -4.63 -20.21
C SER A 54 4.08 -3.73 -19.07
N PHE A 55 2.80 -3.77 -18.72
CA PHE A 55 2.21 -2.86 -17.74
C PHE A 55 1.03 -3.50 -16.99
N VAL A 56 0.94 -3.25 -15.67
CA VAL A 56 -0.15 -3.64 -14.79
C VAL A 56 -0.57 -2.43 -13.95
N ASP A 57 -1.80 -1.93 -14.16
CA ASP A 57 -2.29 -0.70 -13.50
C ASP A 57 -3.03 -0.95 -12.17
N SER A 58 -3.57 -2.15 -11.96
CA SER A 58 -4.28 -2.47 -10.73
C SER A 58 -3.32 -2.67 -9.55
N GLU A 59 -3.42 -1.83 -8.51
CA GLU A 59 -2.67 -1.99 -7.26
C GLU A 59 -2.96 -3.33 -6.58
N VAL A 60 -4.20 -3.82 -6.68
CA VAL A 60 -4.60 -5.13 -6.15
C VAL A 60 -3.82 -6.22 -6.86
N VAL A 61 -3.80 -6.21 -8.19
CA VAL A 61 -3.05 -7.20 -8.99
C VAL A 61 -1.56 -7.13 -8.71
N LEU A 62 -0.97 -5.92 -8.66
CA LEU A 62 0.44 -5.76 -8.31
C LEU A 62 0.76 -6.34 -6.94
N SER A 63 -0.13 -6.15 -5.96
CA SER A 63 0.04 -6.74 -4.63
C SER A 63 -0.03 -8.26 -4.69
N LEU A 64 -1.01 -8.83 -5.40
CA LEU A 64 -1.11 -10.28 -5.58
C LEU A 64 0.13 -10.87 -6.27
N LEU A 65 0.67 -10.20 -7.29
CA LEU A 65 1.91 -10.60 -7.97
C LEU A 65 3.11 -10.55 -7.01
N SER A 66 3.28 -9.44 -6.29
CA SER A 66 4.36 -9.25 -5.30
C SER A 66 4.30 -10.28 -4.15
N GLN A 67 3.11 -10.50 -3.59
CA GLN A 67 2.87 -11.52 -2.58
C GLN A 67 3.12 -12.94 -3.12
N SER A 68 2.73 -13.20 -4.38
CA SER A 68 3.03 -14.47 -5.06
C SER A 68 4.53 -14.72 -5.19
N VAL A 69 5.33 -13.71 -5.55
CA VAL A 69 6.80 -13.83 -5.57
C VAL A 69 7.33 -14.20 -4.18
N SER A 70 6.84 -13.57 -3.13
CA SER A 70 7.24 -13.89 -1.75
C SER A 70 6.89 -15.33 -1.35
N HIS A 71 5.69 -15.81 -1.70
CA HIS A 71 5.32 -17.21 -1.45
C HIS A 71 6.15 -18.20 -2.27
N LEU A 72 6.47 -17.87 -3.52
CA LEU A 72 7.36 -18.69 -4.34
C LEU A 72 8.79 -18.70 -3.80
N GLU A 73 9.28 -17.60 -3.20
CA GLU A 73 10.56 -17.60 -2.51
C GLU A 73 10.57 -18.57 -1.32
N LYS A 74 9.48 -18.60 -0.54
CA LYS A 74 9.31 -19.59 0.53
C LYS A 74 9.34 -21.02 -0.01
N LYS A 75 8.62 -21.30 -1.11
CA LYS A 75 8.62 -22.63 -1.77
C LYS A 75 9.99 -22.99 -2.35
N ALA A 76 10.73 -22.03 -2.91
CA ALA A 76 12.08 -22.21 -3.46
C ALA A 76 13.10 -22.61 -2.38
N ASN A 77 12.89 -22.15 -1.13
CA ASN A 77 13.74 -22.48 0.01
C ASN A 77 13.27 -23.70 0.81
N ASP A 78 12.14 -24.31 0.43
CA ASP A 78 11.62 -25.54 1.01
C ASP A 78 12.26 -26.78 0.39
N ARG A 79 12.47 -27.82 1.19
CA ARG A 79 13.15 -29.05 0.75
C ARG A 79 12.33 -29.89 -0.25
N LYS A 80 11.00 -29.79 -0.21
CA LYS A 80 10.10 -30.62 -1.04
C LYS A 80 9.77 -29.95 -2.37
N THR A 81 9.56 -28.63 -2.36
CA THR A 81 9.07 -27.88 -3.54
C THR A 81 10.16 -27.07 -4.24
N GLY A 82 11.35 -26.95 -3.65
CA GLY A 82 12.40 -26.04 -4.10
C GLY A 82 12.78 -26.17 -5.58
N GLU A 83 13.13 -27.38 -6.03
CA GLU A 83 13.58 -27.60 -7.41
C GLU A 83 12.52 -27.28 -8.45
N GLU A 84 11.27 -27.69 -8.21
CA GLU A 84 10.16 -27.44 -9.13
C GLU A 84 9.87 -25.94 -9.24
N THR A 85 9.83 -25.23 -8.11
CA THR A 85 9.63 -23.78 -8.08
C THR A 85 10.77 -23.04 -8.79
N LEU A 86 12.03 -23.47 -8.59
CA LEU A 86 13.18 -22.85 -9.25
C LEU A 86 13.16 -23.03 -10.78
N ARG A 87 12.74 -24.19 -11.29
CA ARG A 87 12.53 -24.41 -12.74
C ARG A 87 11.40 -23.56 -13.28
N PHE A 88 10.30 -23.45 -12.55
CA PHE A 88 9.19 -22.56 -12.94
C PHE A 88 9.67 -21.11 -13.07
N LEU A 89 10.45 -20.61 -12.11
CA LEU A 89 10.95 -19.23 -12.10
C LEU A 89 11.94 -18.93 -13.24
N GLU A 90 12.58 -19.93 -13.85
CA GLU A 90 13.40 -19.72 -15.06
C GLU A 90 12.59 -19.22 -16.26
N THR A 91 11.27 -19.41 -16.23
CA THR A 91 10.35 -18.91 -17.25
C THR A 91 9.93 -17.44 -17.06
N PHE A 92 10.40 -16.78 -15.99
CA PHE A 92 10.12 -15.38 -15.65
C PHE A 92 11.44 -14.61 -15.39
N PRO A 93 12.17 -14.21 -16.45
CA PRO A 93 13.48 -13.58 -16.33
C PRO A 93 13.49 -12.24 -15.57
N GLU A 94 12.35 -11.57 -15.46
CA GLU A 94 12.16 -10.34 -14.69
C GLU A 94 12.31 -10.57 -13.17
N ILE A 95 12.06 -11.79 -12.68
CA ILE A 95 12.24 -12.16 -11.28
C ILE A 95 13.68 -12.67 -11.10
N GLN A 96 14.60 -11.76 -10.78
CA GLN A 96 16.01 -12.12 -10.60
C GLN A 96 16.23 -12.95 -9.34
N LYS A 97 17.05 -13.99 -9.47
CA LYS A 97 17.48 -14.86 -8.36
C LYS A 97 18.84 -14.42 -7.82
N GLU A 98 18.95 -14.28 -6.50
CA GLU A 98 20.21 -14.07 -5.78
C GLU A 98 20.40 -15.18 -4.76
N ILE A 99 21.64 -15.61 -4.53
CA ILE A 99 21.97 -16.56 -3.47
C ILE A 99 22.61 -15.79 -2.32
N TRP A 100 22.06 -15.95 -1.13
CA TRP A 100 22.58 -15.37 0.10
C TRP A 100 23.20 -16.47 0.96
N ASN A 101 24.46 -16.29 1.35
CA ASN A 101 25.14 -17.20 2.27
C ASN A 101 24.69 -16.90 3.70
N THR A 102 24.21 -17.92 4.42
CA THR A 102 23.73 -17.77 5.80
C THR A 102 24.42 -18.79 6.71
N GLU A 103 24.32 -18.60 8.03
CA GLU A 103 24.86 -19.57 8.99
C GLU A 103 24.25 -20.98 8.85
N ARG A 104 23.06 -21.08 8.22
CA ARG A 104 22.34 -22.34 7.98
C ARG A 104 22.37 -22.79 6.51
N GLY A 105 23.31 -22.27 5.72
CA GLY A 105 23.49 -22.57 4.31
C GLY A 105 22.91 -21.51 3.38
N ASP A 106 22.80 -21.84 2.10
CA ASP A 106 22.36 -20.89 1.08
C ASP A 106 20.85 -20.62 1.18
N TYR A 107 20.50 -19.34 1.03
CA TYR A 107 19.12 -18.88 0.90
C TYR A 107 18.91 -18.29 -0.49
N VAL A 108 17.90 -18.78 -1.21
CA VAL A 108 17.54 -18.24 -2.53
C VAL A 108 16.62 -17.05 -2.34
N HIS A 109 17.09 -15.86 -2.71
CA HIS A 109 16.28 -14.65 -2.75
C HIS A 109 15.76 -14.37 -4.15
N LEU A 110 14.49 -14.02 -4.24
CA LEU A 110 13.83 -13.51 -5.43
C LEU A 110 13.66 -12.00 -5.31
N LYS A 111 14.24 -11.25 -6.25
CA LYS A 111 13.95 -9.83 -6.39
C LYS A 111 12.55 -9.67 -6.94
N ASP A 112 11.71 -9.00 -6.16
CA ASP A 112 10.33 -8.70 -6.53
C ASP A 112 10.28 -7.47 -7.46
N PRO A 113 9.92 -7.63 -8.75
CA PRO A 113 9.82 -6.51 -9.68
C PRO A 113 8.53 -5.70 -9.48
N TYR A 114 7.55 -6.21 -8.74
CA TYR A 114 6.24 -5.61 -8.56
C TYR A 114 6.15 -4.75 -7.30
N LEU A 115 6.85 -5.12 -6.22
CA LEU A 115 6.89 -4.34 -4.98
C LEU A 115 7.28 -2.85 -5.21
N PRO A 116 8.27 -2.49 -6.05
CA PRO A 116 8.61 -1.09 -6.31
C PRO A 116 7.55 -0.32 -7.09
N LEU A 117 6.62 -1.01 -7.76
CA LEU A 117 5.54 -0.41 -8.54
C LEU A 117 4.35 -0.03 -7.66
N LEU A 118 4.20 -0.66 -6.50
CA LEU A 118 3.14 -0.37 -5.54
C LEU A 118 3.32 1.01 -4.91
N ARG A 119 2.20 1.68 -4.64
CA ARG A 119 2.21 2.96 -3.93
C ARG A 119 2.72 2.76 -2.49
N LYS A 120 3.86 3.40 -2.16
CA LYS A 120 4.40 3.41 -0.79
C LYS A 120 3.35 3.89 0.22
N HIS A 121 3.37 3.30 1.41
CA HIS A 121 2.40 3.57 2.49
C HIS A 121 0.94 3.19 2.20
N GLY A 122 0.64 2.68 1.00
CA GLY A 122 -0.65 2.11 0.66
C GLY A 122 -0.86 0.70 1.25
N LEU A 123 -2.11 0.30 1.45
CA LEU A 123 -2.47 -1.02 1.99
C LEU A 123 -1.82 -2.19 1.21
N ALA A 124 -1.86 -2.13 -0.12
CA ALA A 124 -1.28 -3.14 -1.00
C ALA A 124 0.25 -3.28 -0.82
N TYR A 125 0.96 -2.16 -0.63
CA TYR A 125 2.40 -2.14 -0.33
C TYR A 125 2.69 -2.77 1.04
N LYS A 126 1.93 -2.38 2.07
CA LYS A 126 2.05 -2.93 3.43
C LYS A 126 1.83 -4.45 3.43
N GLN A 127 0.77 -4.93 2.77
CA GLN A 127 0.49 -6.36 2.61
C GLN A 127 1.64 -7.10 1.93
N SER A 128 2.20 -6.54 0.85
CA SER A 128 3.35 -7.12 0.17
C SER A 128 4.60 -7.23 1.05
N ILE A 129 4.92 -6.19 1.84
CA ILE A 129 6.03 -6.21 2.80
C ILE A 129 5.78 -7.26 3.88
N VAL A 130 4.60 -7.26 4.50
CA VAL A 130 4.24 -8.21 5.56
C VAL A 130 4.35 -9.65 5.07
N THR A 131 3.85 -9.95 3.86
CA THR A 131 3.98 -11.27 3.24
C THR A 131 5.43 -11.62 2.94
N LYS A 132 6.24 -10.67 2.47
CA LYS A 132 7.69 -10.86 2.23
C LYS A 132 8.43 -11.24 3.52
N LEU A 133 8.21 -10.49 4.59
CA LEU A 133 8.87 -10.78 5.87
C LEU A 133 8.39 -12.12 6.45
N SER A 134 7.11 -12.44 6.29
CA SER A 134 6.52 -13.72 6.71
C SER A 134 6.98 -14.92 5.85
N SER A 135 7.48 -14.68 4.64
CA SER A 135 7.94 -15.74 3.74
C SER A 135 9.33 -16.28 4.07
N PHE A 136 10.15 -15.51 4.80
CA PHE A 136 11.48 -15.97 5.25
C PHE A 136 11.34 -17.17 6.18
N SER A 137 11.78 -18.34 5.71
CA SER A 137 11.68 -19.63 6.43
C SER A 137 12.98 -20.06 7.11
N LYS A 138 14.08 -19.36 6.85
CA LYS A 138 15.42 -19.61 7.40
C LYS A 138 16.12 -18.26 7.65
N PRO A 139 17.15 -18.23 8.51
CA PRO A 139 17.93 -17.01 8.74
C PRO A 139 18.45 -16.40 7.45
N ILE A 140 18.40 -15.08 7.35
CA ILE A 140 18.97 -14.30 6.24
C ILE A 140 20.15 -13.47 6.74
N PRO A 141 21.03 -12.94 5.86
CA PRO A 141 22.14 -12.10 6.28
C PRO A 141 21.68 -10.86 7.05
N LYS A 142 22.45 -10.47 8.07
CA LYS A 142 22.10 -9.39 9.02
C LYS A 142 21.77 -8.04 8.36
N ASN A 143 22.49 -7.67 7.29
CA ASN A 143 22.23 -6.45 6.53
C ASN A 143 20.91 -6.52 5.74
N LYS A 144 20.52 -7.71 5.27
CA LYS A 144 19.23 -7.94 4.62
C LYS A 144 18.09 -7.90 5.63
N ALA A 145 18.28 -8.52 6.80
CA ALA A 145 17.31 -8.46 7.88
C ALA A 145 17.04 -7.02 8.34
N ALA A 146 18.11 -6.23 8.54
CA ALA A 146 17.99 -4.81 8.86
C ALA A 146 17.24 -4.05 7.76
N TYR A 147 17.58 -4.23 6.49
CA TYR A 147 16.87 -3.59 5.37
C TYR A 147 15.37 -3.87 5.36
N PHE A 148 14.95 -5.14 5.51
CA PHE A 148 13.54 -5.51 5.52
C PHE A 148 12.80 -5.05 6.78
N LEU A 149 13.48 -5.03 7.92
CA LEU A 149 12.94 -4.44 9.14
C LEU A 149 12.65 -2.95 8.95
N LEU A 150 13.57 -2.20 8.33
CA LEU A 150 13.39 -0.79 8.02
C LEU A 150 12.20 -0.54 7.10
N LEU A 151 12.02 -1.38 6.07
CA LEU A 151 10.83 -1.29 5.21
C LEU A 151 9.53 -1.49 5.98
N LEU A 152 9.52 -2.31 7.03
CA LEU A 152 8.32 -2.58 7.82
C LEU A 152 8.03 -1.48 8.85
N ILE A 153 9.02 -1.02 9.62
CA ILE A 153 8.78 -0.09 10.76
C ILE A 153 8.40 1.33 10.33
N VAL A 154 8.63 1.67 9.06
CA VAL A 154 8.17 2.93 8.45
C VAL A 154 6.75 2.84 7.89
N GLU A 155 6.02 1.76 8.18
CA GLU A 155 4.65 1.54 7.76
C GLU A 155 3.70 1.55 8.96
N ASP A 156 2.47 2.00 8.74
CA ASP A 156 1.44 2.04 9.77
C ASP A 156 0.83 0.64 10.01
N PRO A 157 1.04 0.01 11.19
CA PRO A 157 0.51 -1.31 11.51
C PRO A 157 -1.01 -1.35 11.75
N ARG A 158 -1.67 -0.20 11.90
CA ARG A 158 -3.11 -0.14 12.25
C ARG A 158 -3.98 -0.79 11.18
N GLY A 159 -4.95 -1.60 11.63
CA GLY A 159 -5.83 -2.40 10.78
C GLY A 159 -5.17 -3.67 10.20
N MET A 160 -3.92 -3.97 10.57
CA MET A 160 -3.18 -5.16 10.15
C MET A 160 -2.36 -5.77 11.30
N GLU A 161 -2.70 -5.47 12.55
CA GLU A 161 -1.85 -5.68 13.73
C GLU A 161 -1.39 -7.12 13.89
N ASP A 162 -2.26 -8.09 13.62
CA ASP A 162 -1.94 -9.52 13.65
C ASP A 162 -0.84 -9.90 12.64
N SER A 163 -1.13 -9.71 11.35
CA SER A 163 -0.19 -10.02 10.27
C SER A 163 1.12 -9.22 10.38
N PHE A 164 1.03 -7.94 10.75
CA PHE A 164 2.16 -7.05 10.89
C PHE A 164 3.06 -7.49 12.05
N SER A 165 2.48 -7.76 13.22
CA SER A 165 3.25 -8.21 14.38
C SER A 165 3.86 -9.59 14.19
N SER A 166 3.18 -10.49 13.48
CA SER A 166 3.74 -11.78 13.07
C SER A 166 4.94 -11.63 12.13
N ALA A 167 4.86 -10.72 11.15
CA ALA A 167 5.99 -10.42 10.26
C ALA A 167 7.16 -9.76 11.01
N LEU A 168 6.87 -8.82 11.93
CA LEU A 168 7.86 -8.18 12.78
C LEU A 168 8.55 -9.20 13.68
N ALA A 169 7.79 -10.06 14.36
CA ALA A 169 8.32 -11.15 15.17
C ALA A 169 9.21 -12.07 14.34
N ASN A 170 8.83 -12.40 13.10
CA ASN A 170 9.65 -13.26 12.23
C ASN A 170 11.01 -12.63 11.91
N ILE A 171 11.05 -11.35 11.53
CA ILE A 171 12.31 -10.69 11.16
C ILE A 171 13.21 -10.45 12.39
N LEU A 172 12.62 -10.15 13.56
CA LEU A 172 13.38 -9.94 14.80
C LEU A 172 14.07 -11.22 15.31
N LYS A 173 13.74 -12.42 14.80
CA LYS A 173 14.46 -13.67 15.11
C LYS A 173 15.86 -13.70 14.51
N TYR A 174 16.11 -12.93 13.46
CA TYR A 174 17.38 -12.96 12.76
C TYR A 174 18.38 -11.98 13.37
N PRO A 175 19.69 -12.23 13.21
CA PRO A 175 20.70 -11.24 13.54
C PRO A 175 20.44 -9.95 12.75
N LEU A 176 20.56 -8.79 13.39
CA LEU A 176 20.35 -7.48 12.78
C LEU A 176 21.67 -6.70 12.81
N ASP A 177 21.96 -5.99 11.71
CA ASP A 177 22.94 -4.90 11.77
C ASP A 177 22.36 -3.73 12.60
N THR A 178 23.25 -2.92 13.15
CA THR A 178 22.86 -1.70 13.86
C THR A 178 22.17 -0.73 12.91
N PHE A 179 21.01 -0.24 13.31
CA PHE A 179 20.29 0.84 12.64
C PHE A 179 20.45 2.15 13.43
N GLY A 180 20.16 3.29 12.78
CA GLY A 180 20.29 4.61 13.39
C GLY A 180 19.32 4.83 14.55
N GLU A 181 19.55 5.89 15.32
CA GLU A 181 18.74 6.24 16.49
C GLU A 181 17.27 6.50 16.11
N ILE A 182 17.04 7.14 14.96
CA ILE A 182 15.70 7.43 14.45
C ILE A 182 14.94 6.12 14.15
N GLU A 183 15.57 5.21 13.41
CA GLU A 183 14.99 3.93 13.08
C GLU A 183 14.77 3.06 14.33
N GLY A 184 15.68 3.14 15.31
CA GLY A 184 15.53 2.48 16.60
C GLY A 184 14.32 2.99 17.39
N ASN A 185 14.10 4.31 17.38
CA ASN A 185 12.92 4.91 18.01
C ASN A 185 11.63 4.48 17.30
N PHE A 186 11.61 4.42 15.96
CA PHE A 186 10.44 3.93 15.22
C PHE A 186 10.09 2.48 15.54
N LEU A 187 11.10 1.61 15.65
CA LEU A 187 10.88 0.23 16.09
C LEU A 187 10.31 0.19 17.51
N LEU A 188 10.89 0.96 18.43
CA LEU A 188 10.47 0.99 19.84
C LEU A 188 9.02 1.48 19.99
N GLU A 189 8.67 2.59 19.35
CA GLU A 189 7.30 3.12 19.27
C GLU A 189 6.31 2.06 18.75
N THR A 190 6.69 1.38 17.66
CA THR A 190 5.86 0.35 17.04
C THR A 190 5.66 -0.86 17.96
N LEU A 191 6.70 -1.30 18.66
CA LEU A 191 6.63 -2.41 19.62
C LEU A 191 5.75 -2.06 20.83
N HIS A 192 5.82 -0.84 21.36
CA HIS A 192 4.91 -0.40 22.42
C HIS A 192 3.46 -0.35 21.95
N TYR A 193 3.21 0.16 20.75
CA TYR A 193 1.88 0.16 20.15
C TYR A 193 1.34 -1.27 20.01
N LEU A 194 2.12 -2.19 19.41
CA LEU A 194 1.72 -3.59 19.23
C LEU A 194 1.49 -4.31 20.57
N SER A 195 2.27 -3.98 21.60
CA SER A 195 2.08 -4.54 22.95
C SER A 195 0.76 -4.11 23.59
N SER A 196 0.17 -3.00 23.14
CA SER A 196 -1.13 -2.51 23.60
C SER A 196 -2.33 -3.03 22.77
N SER A 197 -2.07 -3.69 21.64
CA SER A 197 -3.11 -4.12 20.69
C SER A 197 -3.45 -5.60 20.84
N ALA A 198 -4.71 -5.91 21.18
CA ALA A 198 -5.17 -7.27 21.49
C ALA A 198 -4.93 -8.32 20.40
N ASN A 199 -4.89 -7.90 19.13
CA ASN A 199 -4.69 -8.79 17.99
C ASN A 199 -3.20 -8.99 17.64
N SER A 200 -2.28 -8.52 18.48
CA SER A 200 -0.84 -8.60 18.20
C SER A 200 -0.16 -9.80 18.87
N SER A 201 0.84 -10.36 18.20
CA SER A 201 1.79 -11.33 18.79
C SER A 201 2.60 -10.78 19.98
N PHE A 202 2.63 -9.45 20.18
CA PHE A 202 3.28 -8.81 21.32
C PHE A 202 2.30 -8.43 22.43
N TYR A 203 0.99 -8.61 22.23
CA TYR A 203 -0.03 -8.23 23.20
C TYR A 203 0.21 -8.90 24.53
N ASP A 204 0.25 -8.14 25.62
CA ASP A 204 0.52 -8.66 26.97
C ASP A 204 1.92 -9.25 27.19
N HIS A 205 2.85 -9.07 26.24
CA HIS A 205 4.19 -9.65 26.27
C HIS A 205 5.31 -8.59 26.37
N LEU A 206 5.00 -7.44 26.97
CA LEU A 206 5.98 -6.43 27.37
C LEU A 206 6.42 -6.68 28.82
N PHE A 207 7.73 -6.80 29.04
CA PHE A 207 8.30 -7.12 30.34
C PHE A 207 9.47 -6.21 30.70
N SER A 208 9.69 -6.04 32.00
CA SER A 208 10.92 -5.52 32.59
C SER A 208 11.77 -6.67 33.14
N ILE A 209 13.08 -6.57 32.94
CA ILE A 209 14.06 -7.53 33.47
C ILE A 209 14.18 -7.41 34.98
N GLN A 210 14.13 -8.54 35.66
CA GLN A 210 14.39 -8.69 37.09
C GLN A 210 15.76 -9.33 37.33
N GLY A 211 16.60 -8.64 38.10
CA GLY A 211 17.93 -9.12 38.50
C GLY A 211 19.08 -8.49 37.74
N THR A 212 20.29 -9.02 37.99
CA THR A 212 21.55 -8.49 37.45
C THR A 212 22.27 -9.58 36.68
N ASN A 213 22.82 -9.25 35.50
CA ASN A 213 23.56 -10.18 34.66
C ASN A 213 22.78 -11.45 34.30
N VAL A 214 21.50 -11.32 33.98
CA VAL A 214 20.63 -12.41 33.53
C VAL A 214 21.11 -12.91 32.17
N ASN A 215 21.33 -14.22 32.06
CA ASN A 215 21.91 -14.82 30.86
C ASN A 215 20.86 -14.95 29.75
N LEU A 216 21.25 -14.55 28.53
CA LEU A 216 20.52 -14.72 27.30
C LEU A 216 21.07 -15.91 26.52
N ARG A 217 20.20 -16.71 25.89
CA ARG A 217 20.56 -18.00 25.29
C ARG A 217 20.18 -18.08 23.80
N SER A 218 20.93 -18.90 23.05
CA SER A 218 20.69 -19.17 21.63
C SER A 218 19.51 -20.12 21.37
N GLY A 219 19.09 -20.87 22.37
CA GLY A 219 17.98 -21.83 22.34
C GLY A 219 17.25 -21.86 23.69
N PRO A 220 16.05 -22.45 23.77
CA PRO A 220 15.35 -22.62 25.03
C PRO A 220 16.09 -23.67 25.87
N GLY A 221 16.56 -23.29 27.06
CA GLY A 221 17.29 -24.19 27.96
C GLY A 221 18.66 -23.68 28.40
N LYS A 222 19.12 -24.14 29.57
CA LYS A 222 20.43 -23.77 30.14
C LYS A 222 21.61 -24.36 29.38
N GLU A 223 21.40 -25.47 28.69
CA GLU A 223 22.36 -26.19 27.88
C GLU A 223 22.74 -25.45 26.59
N ASN A 224 21.89 -24.51 26.16
CA ASN A 224 22.16 -23.69 24.99
C ASN A 224 23.24 -22.63 25.28
N LYS A 225 23.97 -22.24 24.23
CA LYS A 225 25.06 -21.27 24.32
C LYS A 225 24.56 -19.93 24.85
N GLU A 226 25.33 -19.34 25.77
CA GLU A 226 25.12 -17.96 26.19
C GLU A 226 25.47 -17.02 25.03
N VAL A 227 24.51 -16.17 24.67
CA VAL A 227 24.70 -15.16 23.61
C VAL A 227 24.90 -13.77 24.20
N GLY A 228 24.55 -13.54 25.46
CA GLY A 228 24.85 -12.30 26.18
C GLY A 228 24.20 -12.25 27.56
N LYS A 229 24.20 -11.06 28.16
CA LYS A 229 23.58 -10.80 29.45
C LYS A 229 22.82 -9.48 29.44
N ILE A 230 21.81 -9.38 30.29
CA ILE A 230 20.99 -8.20 30.48
C ILE A 230 20.75 -7.97 31.98
N SER A 231 20.56 -6.73 32.41
CA SER A 231 20.31 -6.38 33.82
C SER A 231 19.08 -5.49 33.92
N SER A 232 18.46 -5.43 35.09
CA SER A 232 17.45 -4.42 35.41
C SER A 232 18.04 -2.99 35.37
N PRO A 233 17.25 -1.93 35.06
CA PRO A 233 15.84 -1.94 34.65
C PRO A 233 15.70 -1.84 33.11
N GLU A 234 15.66 -2.98 32.44
CA GLU A 234 15.57 -3.02 30.97
C GLU A 234 14.21 -3.55 30.53
N GLN A 235 13.62 -2.95 29.49
CA GLN A 235 12.39 -3.43 28.88
C GLN A 235 12.68 -4.40 27.73
N THR A 236 11.82 -5.39 27.56
CA THR A 236 11.92 -6.40 26.51
C THR A 236 10.54 -6.79 25.99
N PHE A 237 10.49 -7.16 24.72
CA PHE A 237 9.28 -7.52 24.00
C PHE A 237 9.35 -8.98 23.60
N CYS A 238 8.55 -9.83 24.23
CA CYS A 238 8.53 -11.26 23.95
C CYS A 238 7.44 -11.59 22.92
N PHE A 239 7.67 -12.63 22.12
CA PHE A 239 6.75 -12.98 21.03
C PHE A 239 6.75 -14.48 20.69
N GLU A 240 7.54 -15.27 21.40
CA GLU A 240 7.51 -16.74 21.31
C GLU A 240 7.85 -17.32 22.68
N LYS A 241 7.25 -18.47 22.98
CA LYS A 241 7.36 -19.16 24.26
C LYS A 241 7.59 -20.64 23.98
N ASP A 242 8.55 -21.23 24.69
CA ASP A 242 8.73 -22.67 24.71
C ASP A 242 7.66 -23.34 25.60
N ASN A 243 7.23 -24.53 25.21
CA ASN A 243 6.16 -25.24 25.89
C ASN A 243 6.62 -25.93 27.18
N ALA A 244 7.92 -26.19 27.36
CA ALA A 244 8.42 -26.86 28.55
C ALA A 244 8.44 -25.90 29.74
N GLU A 245 7.91 -26.35 30.87
CA GLU A 245 8.04 -25.65 32.14
C GLU A 245 9.30 -26.15 32.85
N GLU A 246 10.11 -25.23 33.34
CA GLU A 246 11.33 -25.48 34.08
C GLU A 246 11.33 -24.71 35.39
N THR A 247 12.09 -25.19 36.37
CA THR A 247 12.33 -24.45 37.62
C THR A 247 13.80 -24.04 37.69
N LEU A 248 14.06 -22.73 37.64
CA LEU A 248 15.40 -22.16 37.73
C LEU A 248 15.49 -21.19 38.90
N ALA A 249 16.49 -21.38 39.76
CA ALA A 249 16.72 -20.54 40.94
C ALA A 249 15.47 -20.39 41.83
N GLY A 250 14.69 -21.46 42.00
CA GLY A 250 13.47 -21.48 42.82
C GLY A 250 12.25 -20.83 42.16
N ARG A 251 12.33 -20.40 40.90
CA ARG A 251 11.21 -19.84 40.14
C ARG A 251 10.81 -20.82 39.04
N SER A 252 9.52 -21.15 38.97
CA SER A 252 8.95 -21.93 37.87
C SER A 252 8.56 -21.01 36.73
N GLY A 253 8.73 -21.47 35.49
CA GLY A 253 8.43 -20.70 34.31
C GLY A 253 8.90 -21.40 33.04
N HIS A 254 8.94 -20.66 31.95
CA HIS A 254 9.32 -21.14 30.63
C HIS A 254 10.42 -20.30 30.02
N TRP A 255 11.07 -20.82 28.98
CA TRP A 255 11.91 -20.01 28.12
C TRP A 255 11.04 -19.21 27.15
N THR A 256 11.35 -17.93 27.01
CA THR A 256 10.66 -17.01 26.10
C THR A 256 11.68 -16.33 25.20
N TRP A 257 11.37 -16.24 23.91
CA TRP A 257 12.18 -15.52 22.95
C TRP A 257 11.70 -14.07 22.89
N CYS A 258 12.62 -13.16 23.20
CA CYS A 258 12.30 -11.75 23.35
C CYS A 258 13.32 -10.88 22.60
N TYR A 259 12.85 -9.74 22.11
CA TYR A 259 13.67 -8.68 21.56
C TYR A 259 14.10 -7.72 22.66
N PHE A 260 15.39 -7.39 22.68
CA PHE A 260 16.01 -6.51 23.67
C PHE A 260 16.53 -5.24 22.98
N PRO A 261 15.83 -4.09 23.10
CA PRO A 261 16.18 -2.86 22.39
C PRO A 261 17.62 -2.39 22.66
N VAL A 262 18.07 -2.42 23.91
CA VAL A 262 19.41 -1.90 24.31
C VAL A 262 20.57 -2.63 23.64
N ILE A 263 20.41 -3.93 23.35
CA ILE A 263 21.42 -4.73 22.65
C ILE A 263 21.07 -4.98 21.19
N GLY A 264 19.93 -4.47 20.72
CA GLY A 264 19.49 -4.55 19.32
C GLY A 264 19.28 -5.96 18.78
N ARG A 265 18.96 -6.96 19.62
CA ARG A 265 18.82 -8.36 19.17
C ARG A 265 17.80 -9.14 19.99
N SER A 266 17.38 -10.28 19.45
CA SER A 266 16.53 -11.24 20.16
C SER A 266 17.31 -12.41 20.73
N ALA A 267 16.84 -12.97 21.85
CA ALA A 267 17.41 -14.15 22.49
C ALA A 267 16.39 -14.85 23.41
N TRP A 268 16.68 -16.09 23.81
CA TRP A 268 15.90 -16.80 24.82
C TRP A 268 16.28 -16.31 26.22
N ILE A 269 15.28 -16.03 27.04
CA ILE A 269 15.41 -15.71 28.46
C ILE A 269 14.42 -16.55 29.26
N PHE A 270 14.77 -16.90 30.49
CA PHE A 270 13.85 -17.59 31.38
C PHE A 270 12.84 -16.59 31.98
N SER A 271 11.55 -16.84 31.77
CA SER A 271 10.45 -15.97 32.21
C SER A 271 10.39 -15.71 33.71
N GLY A 272 11.03 -16.55 34.54
CA GLY A 272 11.20 -16.25 35.97
C GLY A 272 11.98 -14.96 36.26
N PHE A 273 12.69 -14.39 35.28
CA PHE A 273 13.35 -13.09 35.36
C PHE A 273 12.56 -11.95 34.69
N LEU A 274 11.31 -12.19 34.29
CA LEU A 274 10.46 -11.21 33.62
C LEU A 274 9.37 -10.75 34.57
N GLN A 275 9.15 -9.44 34.66
CA GLN A 275 8.00 -8.84 35.32
C GLN A 275 7.19 -8.09 34.26
N LYS A 276 5.88 -8.30 34.22
CA LYS A 276 5.01 -7.61 33.26
C LYS A 276 5.14 -6.09 33.41
N SER A 277 5.22 -5.40 32.28
CA SER A 277 5.31 -3.94 32.19
C SER A 277 4.22 -3.41 31.28
N GLU A 278 3.73 -2.22 31.60
CA GLU A 278 2.76 -1.52 30.76
C GLU A 278 3.47 -0.80 29.60
N PRO A 279 2.80 -0.60 28.45
CA PRO A 279 3.31 0.25 27.38
C PRO A 279 3.53 1.70 27.83
N ASP A 280 4.60 2.33 27.35
CA ASP A 280 4.91 3.73 27.66
C ASP A 280 3.96 4.68 26.92
N SER A 281 3.22 5.50 27.68
CA SER A 281 2.23 6.43 27.14
C SER A 281 2.83 7.48 26.22
N LYS A 282 4.06 7.95 26.46
CA LYS A 282 4.73 8.94 25.61
C LYS A 282 5.12 8.36 24.27
N LEU A 283 5.53 7.09 24.24
CA LEU A 283 5.82 6.38 23.00
C LEU A 283 4.55 6.09 22.20
N LEU A 284 3.44 5.77 22.87
CA LEU A 284 2.12 5.65 22.22
C LEU A 284 1.62 6.97 21.63
N GLU A 285 1.81 8.09 22.34
CA GLU A 285 1.48 9.43 21.84
C GLU A 285 2.34 9.80 20.62
N THR A 286 3.66 9.57 20.70
CA THR A 286 4.58 9.80 19.58
C THR A 286 4.19 8.95 18.37
N PHE A 287 3.95 7.66 18.58
CA PHE A 287 3.46 6.74 17.54
C PHE A 287 2.17 7.27 16.89
N SER A 288 1.19 7.67 17.70
CA SER A 288 -0.10 8.17 17.20
C SER A 288 0.07 9.46 16.41
N SER A 289 0.97 10.35 16.83
CA SER A 289 1.27 11.60 16.15
C SER A 289 1.90 11.38 14.77
N ARG A 290 2.75 10.35 14.61
CA ARG A 290 3.38 10.00 13.33
C ARG A 290 2.37 9.66 12.25
N TRP A 291 1.21 9.13 12.63
CA TRP A 291 0.18 8.65 11.70
C TRP A 291 -1.10 9.48 11.69
N LYS A 292 -1.11 10.62 12.39
CA LYS A 292 -2.27 11.52 12.48
C LYS A 292 -2.68 12.11 11.13
N SER A 293 -1.72 12.24 10.21
CA SER A 293 -1.95 12.73 8.84
C SER A 293 -2.84 11.79 8.03
N SER A 294 -2.60 10.48 8.12
CA SER A 294 -3.39 9.42 7.46
C SER A 294 -4.84 9.34 7.96
N GLU A 295 -5.11 9.71 9.22
CA GLU A 295 -6.47 9.74 9.77
C GLU A 295 -7.28 10.96 9.33
N SER A 296 -6.61 12.01 8.85
CA SER A 296 -7.24 13.27 8.44
C SER A 296 -7.57 13.35 6.94
N GLU A 297 -7.37 12.27 6.20
CA GLU A 297 -7.62 12.23 4.76
C GLU A 297 -9.11 12.45 4.45
N THR A 298 -9.37 13.43 3.60
CA THR A 298 -10.69 13.66 3.02
C THR A 298 -10.83 12.85 1.74
N LYS A 299 -11.72 11.84 1.77
CA LYS A 299 -12.14 11.11 0.58
C LYS A 299 -13.38 11.76 -0.04
N ILE A 300 -13.35 11.94 -1.35
CA ILE A 300 -14.46 12.42 -2.18
C ILE A 300 -14.72 11.37 -3.24
N ASP A 301 -15.83 10.65 -3.10
CA ASP A 301 -16.34 9.72 -4.09
C ASP A 301 -17.76 10.13 -4.55
N PHE A 302 -18.31 9.35 -5.48
CA PHE A 302 -19.62 9.58 -6.06
C PHE A 302 -20.57 8.41 -5.82
N GLU A 303 -20.34 7.59 -4.78
CA GLU A 303 -21.14 6.39 -4.52
C GLU A 303 -22.61 6.73 -4.23
N ALA A 304 -22.82 7.69 -3.32
CA ALA A 304 -24.13 8.19 -2.90
C ALA A 304 -24.76 9.20 -3.87
N TRP A 305 -24.07 9.58 -4.95
CA TRP A 305 -24.55 10.56 -5.91
C TRP A 305 -25.43 9.92 -6.99
N THR A 306 -26.60 10.51 -7.23
CA THR A 306 -27.65 9.95 -8.12
C THR A 306 -27.71 10.62 -9.50
N GLY A 307 -27.03 11.74 -9.72
CA GLY A 307 -27.08 12.50 -10.98
C GLY A 307 -28.05 13.68 -10.95
N GLU A 308 -29.19 13.53 -10.30
CA GLU A 308 -30.27 14.53 -10.29
C GLU A 308 -29.98 15.73 -9.40
N SER A 309 -29.30 15.51 -8.27
CA SER A 309 -28.91 16.53 -7.32
C SER A 309 -27.39 16.68 -7.24
N ILE A 310 -26.97 17.82 -6.68
CA ILE A 310 -25.56 18.07 -6.39
C ILE A 310 -25.00 16.93 -5.51
N PRO A 311 -23.75 16.46 -5.75
CA PRO A 311 -23.11 15.51 -4.85
C PRO A 311 -23.14 16.01 -3.40
N PRO A 312 -23.31 15.13 -2.40
CA PRO A 312 -23.33 15.53 -1.00
C PRO A 312 -22.10 16.37 -0.64
N THR A 313 -22.27 17.37 0.23
CA THR A 313 -21.23 18.31 0.69
C THR A 313 -20.68 19.31 -0.32
N PHE A 314 -21.04 19.19 -1.60
CA PHE A 314 -20.74 20.22 -2.60
C PHE A 314 -21.76 21.37 -2.51
N PHE A 315 -21.33 22.57 -2.89
CA PHE A 315 -22.15 23.78 -3.02
C PHE A 315 -21.90 24.44 -4.39
N GLY A 316 -22.81 25.32 -4.81
CA GLY A 316 -22.75 26.00 -6.10
C GLY A 316 -23.94 25.66 -6.99
N LYS A 317 -23.94 26.19 -8.21
CA LYS A 317 -25.02 26.00 -9.17
C LYS A 317 -24.85 24.68 -9.89
N TYR A 318 -25.66 23.71 -9.54
CA TYR A 318 -25.58 22.36 -10.10
C TYR A 318 -26.34 22.22 -11.41
N ILE A 319 -25.74 21.47 -12.34
CA ILE A 319 -26.35 21.05 -13.61
C ILE A 319 -26.47 19.53 -13.56
N SER A 320 -27.71 19.03 -13.55
CA SER A 320 -28.05 17.61 -13.55
C SER A 320 -27.40 16.86 -14.71
N ARG A 321 -26.99 15.61 -14.46
CA ARG A 321 -26.29 14.76 -15.43
C ARG A 321 -26.48 13.29 -15.09
N GLU A 322 -26.33 12.44 -16.10
CA GLU A 322 -26.44 10.99 -15.94
C GLU A 322 -25.34 10.44 -15.03
N ARG A 323 -25.71 9.55 -14.10
CA ARG A 323 -24.77 8.79 -13.31
C ARG A 323 -24.12 7.71 -14.19
N VAL A 324 -22.81 7.77 -14.37
CA VAL A 324 -22.06 6.78 -15.15
C VAL A 324 -21.37 5.81 -14.21
N VAL A 325 -21.51 4.50 -14.44
CA VAL A 325 -20.82 3.46 -13.66
C VAL A 325 -19.86 2.71 -14.58
N ARG A 326 -18.61 2.54 -14.14
CA ARG A 326 -17.56 1.78 -14.83
C ARG A 326 -17.00 0.75 -13.87
N SER A 327 -17.08 -0.52 -14.26
CA SER A 327 -16.62 -1.66 -13.44
C SER A 327 -17.12 -1.59 -11.99
N GLY A 328 -18.41 -1.28 -11.81
CA GLY A 328 -19.05 -1.15 -10.48
C GLY A 328 -18.80 0.16 -9.73
N VAL A 329 -17.90 1.03 -10.20
CA VAL A 329 -17.56 2.31 -9.56
C VAL A 329 -18.26 3.48 -10.25
N PRO A 330 -19.04 4.30 -9.52
CA PRO A 330 -19.63 5.52 -10.07
C PRO A 330 -18.56 6.57 -10.40
N GLY A 331 -18.59 7.08 -11.62
CA GLY A 331 -17.75 8.20 -12.07
C GLY A 331 -18.61 9.44 -12.33
N PHE A 332 -18.13 10.59 -11.87
CA PHE A 332 -18.71 11.88 -12.16
C PHE A 332 -18.33 12.31 -13.60
N PRO A 333 -19.29 12.43 -14.52
CA PRO A 333 -18.99 12.81 -15.89
C PRO A 333 -18.77 14.31 -15.99
N ILE A 334 -17.67 14.65 -16.64
CA ILE A 334 -17.27 16.01 -16.95
C ILE A 334 -17.28 16.15 -18.48
N PRO A 335 -18.39 16.61 -19.07
CA PRO A 335 -18.45 16.85 -20.49
C PRO A 335 -17.57 18.04 -20.88
N SER A 336 -16.96 17.98 -22.06
CA SER A 336 -16.33 19.16 -22.65
C SER A 336 -17.41 20.17 -23.07
N SER A 337 -17.09 21.47 -22.98
CA SER A 337 -17.99 22.52 -23.45
C SER A 337 -17.65 22.96 -24.87
N SER A 338 -18.66 23.09 -25.73
CA SER A 338 -18.49 23.60 -27.10
C SER A 338 -18.09 25.09 -27.15
N ASP A 339 -18.44 25.86 -26.13
CA ASP A 339 -18.17 27.29 -25.99
C ASP A 339 -17.15 27.61 -24.88
N ASN A 340 -16.51 26.58 -24.32
CA ASN A 340 -15.57 26.68 -23.19
C ASN A 340 -16.13 27.38 -21.94
N ARG A 341 -17.47 27.41 -21.75
CA ARG A 341 -18.09 27.96 -20.54
C ARG A 341 -18.52 26.86 -19.57
N TYR A 342 -18.13 27.05 -18.31
CA TYR A 342 -18.39 26.10 -17.23
C TYR A 342 -18.99 26.84 -16.03
N GLU A 343 -20.02 26.25 -15.43
CA GLU A 343 -20.36 26.47 -14.03
C GLU A 343 -19.44 25.62 -13.15
N ARG A 344 -19.45 25.84 -11.85
CA ARG A 344 -18.68 25.02 -10.91
C ARG A 344 -19.51 24.69 -9.68
N ILE A 345 -19.35 23.46 -9.22
CA ILE A 345 -19.70 23.06 -7.87
C ILE A 345 -18.42 22.83 -7.09
N CYS A 346 -18.41 23.17 -5.81
CA CYS A 346 -17.20 23.11 -5.02
C CYS A 346 -17.44 22.50 -3.65
N LYS A 347 -16.38 21.98 -3.04
CA LYS A 347 -16.35 21.46 -1.68
C LYS A 347 -15.21 22.15 -0.93
N LYS A 348 -15.50 22.69 0.26
CA LYS A 348 -14.48 23.22 1.17
C LYS A 348 -13.77 22.04 1.84
N LEU A 349 -12.46 22.16 1.99
CA LEU A 349 -11.60 21.16 2.60
C LEU A 349 -10.99 21.75 3.87
N THR A 350 -10.91 20.91 4.90
CA THR A 350 -10.42 21.29 6.22
C THR A 350 -9.05 20.69 6.48
N GLY A 351 -8.21 21.43 7.21
CA GLY A 351 -6.88 20.98 7.59
C GLY A 351 -5.77 21.42 6.63
N GLU A 352 -4.55 21.02 6.97
CA GLU A 352 -3.41 21.16 6.08
C GLU A 352 -3.53 20.15 4.95
N ILE A 353 -3.20 20.57 3.73
CA ILE A 353 -3.23 19.71 2.55
C ILE A 353 -1.92 19.91 1.81
N ASN A 354 -1.20 18.80 1.59
CA ASN A 354 0.02 18.77 0.80
C ASN A 354 -0.09 17.81 -0.41
N TYR A 355 -1.25 17.18 -0.65
CA TYR A 355 -1.45 16.37 -1.84
C TYR A 355 -2.92 16.25 -2.26
N PHE A 356 -3.13 15.90 -3.53
CA PHE A 356 -4.40 15.48 -4.11
C PHE A 356 -4.19 14.23 -4.98
N ASP A 357 -4.67 13.09 -4.52
CA ASP A 357 -4.82 11.90 -5.34
C ASP A 357 -6.12 11.96 -6.10
N PHE A 358 -6.12 11.58 -7.37
CA PHE A 358 -7.33 11.55 -8.16
C PHE A 358 -7.28 10.42 -9.18
N SER A 359 -8.46 9.83 -9.39
CA SER A 359 -8.66 8.72 -10.30
C SER A 359 -9.64 9.10 -11.39
N PHE A 360 -9.28 8.89 -12.65
CA PHE A 360 -10.08 9.38 -13.79
C PHE A 360 -9.96 8.50 -15.04
N GLU A 361 -10.98 8.52 -15.88
CA GLU A 361 -10.91 8.09 -17.28
C GLU A 361 -10.73 9.33 -18.16
N ARG A 362 -9.79 9.24 -19.10
CA ARG A 362 -9.41 10.33 -20.02
C ARG A 362 -10.60 10.80 -20.84
N SER A 363 -10.55 12.07 -21.26
CA SER A 363 -11.52 12.57 -22.23
C SER A 363 -11.30 11.92 -23.59
N ASN A 364 -12.37 11.55 -24.28
CA ASN A 364 -12.30 11.13 -25.68
C ASN A 364 -12.12 12.33 -26.65
N SER A 365 -12.00 13.56 -26.13
CA SER A 365 -11.70 14.76 -26.91
C SER A 365 -10.30 14.73 -27.52
N LYS A 366 -10.22 14.99 -28.83
CA LYS A 366 -8.95 15.09 -29.58
C LYS A 366 -8.39 16.51 -29.69
N LYS A 367 -9.23 17.53 -29.44
CA LYS A 367 -8.88 18.93 -29.78
C LYS A 367 -8.83 19.85 -28.57
N THR A 368 -9.76 19.68 -27.64
CA THR A 368 -9.93 20.61 -26.51
C THR A 368 -9.85 19.85 -25.19
N PRO A 369 -8.85 20.15 -24.34
CA PRO A 369 -8.75 19.56 -23.01
C PRO A 369 -10.01 19.84 -22.19
N THR A 370 -10.47 18.80 -21.49
CA THR A 370 -11.62 18.83 -20.60
C THR A 370 -11.15 19.08 -19.17
N PRO A 371 -11.67 20.08 -18.45
CA PRO A 371 -11.19 20.41 -17.11
C PRO A 371 -11.71 19.41 -16.08
N LEU A 372 -10.85 18.50 -15.62
CA LEU A 372 -11.19 17.46 -14.65
C LEU A 372 -11.54 18.04 -13.28
N MET A 373 -10.71 18.96 -12.79
CA MET A 373 -10.94 19.61 -11.50
C MET A 373 -10.09 20.86 -11.38
N GLU A 374 -10.53 21.74 -10.48
CA GLU A 374 -9.85 22.97 -10.13
C GLU A 374 -9.67 23.03 -8.61
N ILE A 375 -8.46 23.39 -8.17
CA ILE A 375 -8.07 23.49 -6.78
C ILE A 375 -7.85 24.97 -6.47
N TYR A 376 -8.55 25.46 -5.47
CA TYR A 376 -8.58 26.86 -5.05
C TYR A 376 -8.08 27.01 -3.61
N LEU A 377 -7.53 28.19 -3.31
CA LEU A 377 -7.36 28.70 -1.96
C LEU A 377 -8.42 29.79 -1.69
N ASP A 378 -9.20 29.62 -0.63
CA ASP A 378 -10.15 30.61 -0.13
C ASP A 378 -9.49 31.41 1.00
N TYR A 379 -9.32 32.71 0.76
CA TYR A 379 -8.83 33.70 1.71
C TYR A 379 -9.42 35.07 1.39
N ALA A 380 -9.52 35.94 2.39
CA ALA A 380 -10.16 37.25 2.29
C ALA A 380 -11.61 37.22 1.73
N GLY A 381 -12.30 36.08 1.87
CA GLY A 381 -13.67 35.90 1.38
C GLY A 381 -13.79 35.62 -0.12
N SER A 382 -12.67 35.34 -0.81
CA SER A 382 -12.64 35.02 -2.23
C SER A 382 -11.83 33.75 -2.52
N ALA A 383 -12.29 32.97 -3.50
CA ALA A 383 -11.59 31.79 -3.97
C ALA A 383 -10.62 32.14 -5.11
N HIS A 384 -9.34 31.80 -4.92
CA HIS A 384 -8.25 32.01 -5.87
C HIS A 384 -7.75 30.69 -6.44
N LEU A 385 -7.75 30.54 -7.76
CA LEU A 385 -7.31 29.31 -8.42
C LEU A 385 -5.83 29.09 -8.11
N ALA A 386 -5.46 27.89 -7.66
CA ALA A 386 -4.07 27.49 -7.48
C ALA A 386 -3.65 26.51 -8.57
N TYR A 387 -4.43 25.45 -8.79
CA TYR A 387 -4.16 24.44 -9.82
C TYR A 387 -5.42 24.09 -10.60
N ARG A 388 -5.30 24.04 -11.92
CA ARG A 388 -6.30 23.49 -12.84
C ARG A 388 -5.73 22.25 -13.51
N ILE A 389 -6.51 21.17 -13.46
CA ILE A 389 -6.16 19.88 -14.04
C ILE A 389 -7.10 19.62 -15.20
N ASP A 390 -6.54 19.50 -16.40
CA ASP A 390 -7.28 19.19 -17.63
C ASP A 390 -6.81 17.86 -18.21
N THR A 391 -7.66 17.17 -18.96
CA THR A 391 -7.30 15.96 -19.72
C THR A 391 -7.85 15.99 -21.14
N ASP A 392 -7.07 15.48 -22.08
CA ASP A 392 -7.52 15.12 -23.42
C ASP A 392 -7.23 13.63 -23.68
N LEU A 393 -7.42 13.17 -24.92
CA LEU A 393 -7.24 11.77 -25.29
C LEU A 393 -5.82 11.23 -25.00
N GLU A 394 -4.81 12.10 -25.08
CA GLU A 394 -3.39 11.71 -25.11
C GLU A 394 -2.58 12.32 -23.97
N SER A 395 -3.16 13.21 -23.17
CA SER A 395 -2.41 13.96 -22.17
C SER A 395 -3.24 14.39 -20.96
N ILE A 396 -2.49 14.68 -19.90
CA ILE A 396 -2.97 15.44 -18.74
C ILE A 396 -2.19 16.75 -18.66
N LEU A 397 -2.89 17.81 -18.26
CA LEU A 397 -2.31 19.12 -18.07
C LEU A 397 -2.53 19.61 -16.64
N VAL A 398 -1.50 20.22 -16.06
CA VAL A 398 -1.58 20.96 -14.78
C VAL A 398 -1.06 22.37 -15.00
N ASN A 399 -1.93 23.38 -14.88
CA ASN A 399 -1.59 24.79 -15.13
C ASN A 399 -0.76 24.98 -16.43
N ARG A 400 -1.22 24.37 -17.53
CA ARG A 400 -0.58 24.36 -18.87
C ARG A 400 0.62 23.44 -19.05
N ASN A 401 1.19 22.85 -17.99
CA ASN A 401 2.25 21.84 -18.12
C ASN A 401 1.64 20.52 -18.56
N ARG A 402 2.07 19.99 -19.70
CA ARG A 402 1.49 18.80 -20.34
C ARG A 402 2.37 17.57 -20.10
N TYR A 403 1.75 16.47 -19.69
CA TYR A 403 2.37 15.15 -19.70
C TYR A 403 1.61 14.24 -20.68
N ILE A 404 2.35 13.59 -21.58
CA ILE A 404 1.78 12.67 -22.57
C ILE A 404 1.57 11.32 -21.91
N LEU A 405 0.34 10.83 -21.96
CA LEU A 405 -0.07 9.57 -21.39
C LEU A 405 0.25 8.41 -22.34
N GLU A 406 0.60 7.26 -21.79
CA GLU A 406 0.81 6.05 -22.58
C GLU A 406 -0.50 5.58 -23.24
N ALA A 407 -0.41 4.79 -24.32
CA ALA A 407 -1.53 4.47 -25.22
C ALA A 407 -2.70 3.67 -24.59
N ASP A 408 -2.59 3.28 -23.31
CA ASP A 408 -3.64 2.55 -22.61
C ASP A 408 -4.88 3.43 -22.38
N ARG A 409 -6.07 2.84 -22.47
CA ARG A 409 -7.38 3.51 -22.33
C ARG A 409 -8.12 3.05 -21.08
N GLY A 410 -7.39 2.99 -19.98
CA GLY A 410 -7.92 2.62 -18.67
C GLY A 410 -8.26 3.82 -17.78
N LYS A 411 -8.76 3.48 -16.59
CA LYS A 411 -8.78 4.35 -15.42
C LYS A 411 -7.33 4.65 -15.02
N GLU A 412 -6.99 5.91 -14.84
CA GLU A 412 -5.67 6.39 -14.44
C GLU A 412 -5.71 6.91 -13.01
N ASN A 413 -4.59 6.80 -12.28
CA ASN A 413 -4.45 7.31 -10.93
C ASN A 413 -3.20 8.21 -10.84
N PHE A 414 -3.40 9.47 -10.45
CA PHE A 414 -2.31 10.42 -10.24
C PHE A 414 -2.38 11.09 -8.89
N THR A 415 -1.22 11.57 -8.44
CA THR A 415 -1.05 12.37 -7.24
C THR A 415 -0.44 13.71 -7.62
N LEU A 416 -1.15 14.80 -7.36
CA LEU A 416 -0.57 16.14 -7.33
C LEU A 416 -0.02 16.38 -5.91
N LYS A 417 1.30 16.33 -5.75
CA LYS A 417 1.97 16.72 -4.50
C LYS A 417 2.20 18.22 -4.49
N ILE A 418 1.80 18.87 -3.41
CA ILE A 418 2.01 20.30 -3.15
C ILE A 418 3.25 20.42 -2.26
N GLY A 419 4.28 21.06 -2.81
CA GLY A 419 5.56 21.29 -2.17
C GLY A 419 5.64 22.64 -1.46
N SER A 420 6.86 23.16 -1.39
CA SER A 420 7.16 24.41 -0.70
C SER A 420 6.66 25.65 -1.44
N LYS A 421 6.63 26.78 -0.71
CA LYS A 421 6.27 28.10 -1.23
C LYS A 421 7.47 28.71 -1.96
N GLN A 422 7.23 29.33 -3.11
CA GLN A 422 8.21 30.12 -3.85
C GLN A 422 7.59 31.46 -4.25
N GLY A 423 7.82 32.49 -3.45
CA GLY A 423 7.25 33.82 -3.66
C GLY A 423 5.73 33.83 -3.53
N ASP A 424 5.05 34.23 -4.61
CA ASP A 424 3.59 34.31 -4.76
C ASP A 424 2.96 32.98 -5.20
N LYS A 425 3.73 31.88 -5.21
CA LYS A 425 3.28 30.59 -5.76
C LYS A 425 3.59 29.42 -4.84
N LEU A 426 2.75 28.39 -4.97
CA LEU A 426 3.03 27.05 -4.45
C LEU A 426 3.77 26.26 -5.52
N THR A 427 4.79 25.51 -5.11
CA THR A 427 5.42 24.51 -5.97
C THR A 427 4.67 23.19 -5.84
N GLY A 428 4.68 22.39 -6.89
CA GLY A 428 4.03 21.08 -6.89
C GLY A 428 4.68 20.13 -7.87
N SER A 429 4.22 18.89 -7.87
CA SER A 429 4.67 17.87 -8.81
C SER A 429 3.56 16.85 -9.05
N LEU A 430 3.47 16.35 -10.28
CA LEU A 430 2.52 15.33 -10.67
C LEU A 430 3.22 13.97 -10.68
N TRP A 431 2.64 12.99 -10.00
CA TRP A 431 3.18 11.66 -9.84
C TRP A 431 2.19 10.61 -10.32
N LYS A 432 2.71 9.51 -10.87
CA LYS A 432 2.01 8.24 -11.02
C LYS A 432 2.71 7.22 -10.13
N ARG A 433 2.05 6.76 -9.07
CA ARG A 433 2.67 5.89 -8.05
C ARG A 433 3.98 6.50 -7.53
N ASN A 434 5.11 5.85 -7.79
CA ASN A 434 6.45 6.27 -7.36
C ASN A 434 7.22 7.05 -8.44
N ALA A 435 6.65 7.27 -9.63
CA ALA A 435 7.28 7.98 -10.73
C ALA A 435 6.85 9.46 -10.74
N ASN A 436 7.84 10.36 -10.70
CA ASN A 436 7.61 11.79 -10.91
C ASN A 436 7.46 12.05 -12.41
N LEU A 437 6.27 12.50 -12.81
CA LEU A 437 5.93 12.76 -14.21
C LEU A 437 6.22 14.20 -14.61
N LEU A 438 5.83 15.15 -13.75
CA LEU A 438 6.08 16.58 -13.92
C LEU A 438 6.58 17.16 -12.61
N SER A 439 7.76 17.78 -12.64
CA SER A 439 8.34 18.47 -11.49
C SER A 439 8.16 19.99 -11.58
N SER A 440 8.28 20.68 -10.45
CA SER A 440 8.31 22.16 -10.38
C SER A 440 7.06 22.85 -10.96
N LEU A 441 5.90 22.23 -10.80
CA LEU A 441 4.61 22.80 -11.19
C LEU A 441 4.32 24.02 -10.32
N SER A 442 4.29 25.20 -10.93
CA SER A 442 3.92 26.42 -10.23
C SER A 442 2.40 26.57 -10.19
N SER A 443 1.86 26.93 -9.03
CA SER A 443 0.48 27.41 -8.95
C SER A 443 0.30 28.69 -9.79
N GLU A 444 -0.95 29.06 -10.05
CA GLU A 444 -1.26 30.44 -10.42
C GLU A 444 -0.83 31.40 -9.31
N SER A 445 -0.72 32.69 -9.62
CA SER A 445 -0.27 33.71 -8.66
C SER A 445 -1.28 33.90 -7.52
N LEU A 446 -0.77 33.90 -6.30
CA LEU A 446 -1.52 33.98 -5.03
C LEU A 446 -0.93 35.10 -4.16
N ASP A 447 -1.65 35.56 -3.14
CA ASP A 447 -1.12 36.56 -2.22
C ASP A 447 0.02 36.00 -1.34
N PRO A 448 1.26 36.54 -1.43
CA PRO A 448 2.40 36.05 -0.66
C PRO A 448 2.20 36.15 0.85
N GLN A 449 1.50 37.18 1.35
CA GLN A 449 1.28 37.37 2.78
C GLN A 449 0.34 36.30 3.35
N THR A 450 -0.72 35.99 2.61
CA THR A 450 -1.64 34.91 2.93
C THR A 450 -0.92 33.56 2.91
N LEU A 451 -0.11 33.30 1.89
CA LEU A 451 0.72 32.09 1.84
C LEU A 451 1.66 32.00 3.04
N GLN A 452 2.34 33.09 3.41
CA GLN A 452 3.23 33.13 4.57
C GLN A 452 2.48 32.86 5.88
N SER A 453 1.34 33.52 6.08
CA SER A 453 0.57 33.41 7.32
C SER A 453 -0.17 32.07 7.47
N GLY A 454 -0.34 31.30 6.39
CA GLY A 454 -1.11 30.04 6.40
C GLY A 454 -2.61 30.23 6.60
N LYS A 455 -3.12 31.46 6.55
CA LYS A 455 -4.53 31.79 6.80
C LYS A 455 -5.38 31.65 5.54
N TYR A 456 -5.44 30.44 5.01
CA TYR A 456 -6.28 30.09 3.87
C TYR A 456 -6.94 28.73 4.10
N SER A 457 -8.03 28.48 3.39
CA SER A 457 -8.66 27.15 3.35
C SER A 457 -8.65 26.61 1.92
N TRP A 458 -8.59 25.30 1.78
CA TRP A 458 -8.60 24.65 0.48
C TRP A 458 -10.03 24.45 -0.02
N GLN A 459 -10.22 24.55 -1.33
CA GLN A 459 -11.49 24.26 -1.97
C GLN A 459 -11.24 23.51 -3.27
N ILE A 460 -11.98 22.44 -3.50
CA ILE A 460 -11.95 21.70 -4.75
C ILE A 460 -13.24 21.95 -5.52
N CYS A 461 -13.12 22.24 -6.81
CA CYS A 461 -14.24 22.56 -7.68
C CYS A 461 -14.27 21.60 -8.88
N LEU A 462 -15.47 21.12 -9.20
CA LEU A 462 -15.75 20.31 -10.37
C LEU A 462 -16.43 21.18 -11.44
N PRO A 463 -15.83 21.32 -12.62
CA PRO A 463 -16.41 22.06 -13.73
C PRO A 463 -17.65 21.38 -14.31
N LEU A 464 -18.66 22.18 -14.65
CA LEU A 464 -19.93 21.76 -15.21
C LEU A 464 -20.17 22.53 -16.52
N ALA A 465 -19.98 21.88 -17.68
CA ALA A 465 -20.17 22.54 -18.96
C ALA A 465 -21.61 23.07 -19.11
N LEU A 466 -21.75 24.34 -19.48
CA LEU A 466 -23.06 24.94 -19.78
C LEU A 466 -23.62 24.44 -21.11
N SER A 467 -22.73 24.17 -22.07
CA SER A 467 -23.05 23.69 -23.42
C SER A 467 -22.34 22.34 -23.66
N PRO A 468 -22.77 21.25 -22.99
CA PRO A 468 -22.06 19.98 -23.02
C PRO A 468 -22.08 19.36 -24.42
N ASN A 469 -20.93 18.87 -24.88
CA ASN A 469 -20.83 18.04 -26.08
C ASN A 469 -20.76 16.54 -25.71
N ARG A 470 -20.56 15.66 -26.72
CA ARG A 470 -20.46 14.21 -26.48
C ARG A 470 -19.13 13.77 -25.86
N GLU A 471 -18.13 14.64 -25.91
CA GLU A 471 -16.81 14.35 -25.37
C GLU A 471 -16.83 14.55 -23.85
N ARG A 472 -16.27 13.60 -23.10
CA ARG A 472 -16.29 13.66 -21.63
C ARG A 472 -15.15 12.89 -21.03
N ALA A 473 -14.66 13.39 -19.90
CA ALA A 473 -13.87 12.62 -18.95
C ALA A 473 -14.77 12.07 -17.84
N LEU A 474 -14.32 11.04 -17.13
CA LEU A 474 -14.97 10.59 -15.89
C LEU A 474 -13.99 10.75 -14.73
N LEU A 475 -14.45 11.33 -13.62
CA LEU A 475 -13.70 11.42 -12.38
C LEU A 475 -14.30 10.46 -11.36
N PHE A 476 -13.52 9.56 -10.78
CA PHE A 476 -14.02 8.50 -9.89
C PHE A 476 -13.87 8.83 -8.41
N GLU A 477 -12.69 9.28 -8.02
CA GLU A 477 -12.35 9.50 -6.62
C GLU A 477 -11.30 10.60 -6.53
N ILE A 478 -11.38 11.41 -5.48
CA ILE A 478 -10.31 12.30 -5.04
C ILE A 478 -10.01 12.00 -3.57
N ARG A 479 -8.73 11.89 -3.21
CA ARG A 479 -8.27 11.84 -1.82
C ARG A 479 -7.29 12.96 -1.56
N THR A 480 -7.35 13.57 -0.39
CA THR A 480 -6.50 14.71 -0.06
C THR A 480 -6.28 14.78 1.44
N GLY A 481 -5.11 15.27 1.84
CA GLY A 481 -4.73 15.41 3.24
C GLY A 481 -3.27 15.80 3.35
N THR A 482 -2.65 15.43 4.47
CA THR A 482 -1.20 15.47 4.65
C THR A 482 -0.61 14.07 4.44
N HIS A 483 0.45 13.97 3.64
CA HIS A 483 1.41 12.87 3.70
C HIS A 483 2.58 13.27 4.59
#